data_AF-A0A7C2E4Q4-F1
#
_entry.id   AF-A0A7C2E4Q4-F1
#
_cell.length_a   1.000
_cell.length_b   1.000
_cell.length_c   1.000
_cell.angle_alpha   90.00
_cell.angle_beta   90.00
_cell.angle_gamma   90.00
#
_symmetry.space_group_name_H-M   'P 1'
#
loop_
_entity.id
_entity.type
_entity.pdbx_description
1 polymer ?
#
loop_
_entity_poly.entity_id
_entity_poly.type
_entity_poly.pdbx_seq_one_letter_code
_entity_poly.pdbx_strand_id
1 'polypeptide(L)'
;MRSDMTAQPADALGAELRQRLVAALRDPQRRQLAHIAVLDVAMAVREALERQGVAETEIARVTEEISAFLTGESDRLSADALPGGEVAALLWDVLASKSHEPAFARVFGPLPEHPHAGTGEGG
;
A
#
# COMPACT_ATOMS: atom_id res chain seq x y z
N MET A 1 -20.89 -21.55 -13.83
CA MET A 1 -19.96 -20.40 -13.88
C MET A 1 -19.98 -19.70 -12.53
N ARG A 2 -19.13 -20.15 -11.60
CA ARG A 2 -18.73 -19.35 -10.44
C ARG A 2 -17.21 -19.27 -10.57
N SER A 3 -16.73 -18.15 -11.07
CA SER A 3 -15.33 -17.80 -10.89
C SER A 3 -15.20 -17.45 -9.41
N ASP A 4 -14.92 -18.46 -8.59
CA ASP A 4 -14.26 -18.25 -7.30
C ASP A 4 -12.87 -17.72 -7.63
N MET A 5 -12.85 -16.42 -7.96
CA MET A 5 -11.65 -15.63 -8.14
C MET A 5 -11.14 -15.42 -6.72
N THR A 6 -10.41 -16.41 -6.21
CA THR A 6 -9.69 -16.33 -4.95
C THR A 6 -8.84 -15.08 -5.02
N ALA A 7 -9.27 -14.02 -4.33
CA ALA A 7 -8.45 -12.83 -4.14
C ALA A 7 -7.07 -13.32 -3.71
N GLN A 8 -6.03 -12.92 -4.44
CA GLN A 8 -4.69 -13.39 -4.17
C GLN A 8 -4.38 -13.01 -2.71
N PRO A 9 -3.63 -13.81 -1.93
CA PRO A 9 -3.40 -13.49 -0.52
C PRO A 9 -2.84 -12.06 -0.32
N ALA A 10 -2.09 -11.53 -1.29
CA ALA A 10 -1.67 -10.13 -1.35
C ALA A 10 -2.85 -9.13 -1.43
N ASP A 11 -3.90 -9.43 -2.20
CA ASP A 11 -5.12 -8.62 -2.29
C ASP A 11 -5.90 -8.61 -0.97
N ALA A 12 -5.97 -9.75 -0.27
CA ALA A 12 -6.67 -9.86 1.01
C ALA A 12 -5.95 -9.07 2.12
N LEU A 13 -4.62 -9.08 2.10
CA LEU A 13 -3.76 -8.34 3.04
C LEU A 13 -3.80 -6.83 2.78
N GLY A 14 -3.77 -6.41 1.51
CA GLY A 14 -4.02 -5.03 1.11
C GLY A 14 -5.41 -4.54 1.53
N ALA A 15 -6.43 -5.40 1.43
CA ALA A 15 -7.79 -5.09 1.88
C ALA A 15 -7.89 -4.91 3.40
N GLU A 16 -7.15 -5.69 4.20
CA GLU A 16 -7.15 -5.53 5.67
C GLU A 16 -6.49 -4.21 6.09
N LEU A 17 -5.31 -3.89 5.55
CA LEU A 17 -4.61 -2.64 5.85
C LEU A 17 -5.44 -1.43 5.43
N ARG A 18 -6.09 -1.51 4.27
CA ARG A 18 -7.07 -0.51 3.82
C ARG A 18 -8.21 -0.36 4.82
N GLN A 19 -8.83 -1.44 5.27
CA GLN A 19 -9.93 -1.37 6.23
C GLN A 19 -9.50 -0.70 7.55
N ARG A 20 -8.31 -1.02 8.06
CA ARG A 20 -7.76 -0.40 9.28
C ARG A 20 -7.56 1.11 9.10
N LEU A 21 -7.03 1.52 7.95
CA LEU A 21 -6.85 2.93 7.63
C LEU A 21 -8.18 3.66 7.43
N VAL A 22 -9.11 3.10 6.67
CA VAL A 22 -10.46 3.65 6.48
C VAL A 22 -11.18 3.80 7.83
N ALA A 23 -11.04 2.83 8.74
CA ALA A 23 -11.56 2.94 10.10
C ALA A 23 -10.91 4.09 10.87
N ALA A 24 -9.58 4.26 10.75
CA ALA A 24 -8.85 5.36 11.38
C ALA A 24 -9.22 6.74 10.80
N LEU A 25 -9.54 6.84 9.51
CA LEU A 25 -10.01 8.07 8.86
C LEU A 25 -11.43 8.46 9.32
N ARG A 26 -12.27 7.47 9.64
CA ARG A 26 -13.63 7.68 10.15
C ARG A 26 -13.63 8.10 11.63
N ASP A 27 -12.67 7.62 12.41
CA ASP A 27 -12.50 7.97 13.83
C ASP A 27 -11.97 9.42 14.00
N PRO A 28 -12.73 10.34 14.62
CA PRO A 28 -12.30 11.72 14.85
C PRO A 28 -10.98 11.85 15.63
N GLN A 29 -10.68 10.91 16.53
CA GLN A 29 -9.46 10.95 17.35
C GLN A 29 -8.21 10.54 16.55
N ARG A 30 -8.40 9.74 15.49
CA ARG A 30 -7.31 9.18 14.69
C ARG A 30 -7.22 9.78 13.29
N ARG A 31 -8.25 10.50 12.83
CA ARG A 31 -8.36 11.05 11.48
C ARG A 31 -7.14 11.87 11.05
N GLN A 32 -6.66 12.77 11.91
CA GLN A 32 -5.51 13.61 11.58
C GLN A 32 -4.25 12.76 11.36
N LEU A 33 -4.01 11.80 12.24
CA LEU A 33 -2.87 10.90 12.11
C LEU A 33 -2.99 9.99 10.87
N ALA A 34 -4.21 9.51 10.58
CA ALA A 34 -4.48 8.71 9.40
C ALA A 34 -4.26 9.50 8.10
N HIS A 35 -4.66 10.78 8.03
CA HIS A 35 -4.35 11.64 6.88
C HIS A 35 -2.84 11.86 6.72
N ILE A 36 -2.12 12.11 7.81
CA ILE A 36 -0.65 12.24 7.78
C ILE A 36 -0.01 10.96 7.24
N ALA A 37 -0.48 9.80 7.70
CA ALA A 37 0.02 8.51 7.26
C ALA A 37 -0.22 8.26 5.76
N VAL A 38 -1.37 8.67 5.21
CA VAL A 38 -1.64 8.60 3.76
C VAL A 38 -0.65 9.46 2.99
N LEU A 39 -0.45 10.71 3.41
CA LEU A 39 0.49 11.63 2.77
C LEU A 39 1.93 11.10 2.81
N ASP A 40 2.34 10.57 3.96
CA ASP A 40 3.67 9.98 4.17
C ASP A 40 3.92 8.75 3.29
N VAL A 41 2.93 7.87 3.14
CA VAL A 41 2.99 6.75 2.19
C VAL A 41 3.06 7.25 0.75
N ALA A 42 2.22 8.22 0.37
CA ALA A 42 2.23 8.77 -0.99
C ALA A 42 3.58 9.44 -1.34
N MET A 43 4.20 10.14 -0.40
CA MET A 43 5.55 10.71 -0.58
C MET A 43 6.60 9.61 -0.75
N ALA A 44 6.58 8.56 0.08
CA ALA A 44 7.55 7.47 -0.03
C ALA A 44 7.40 6.67 -1.34
N VAL A 45 6.17 6.47 -1.82
CA VAL A 45 5.88 5.91 -3.15
C VAL A 45 6.51 6.77 -4.23
N ARG A 46 6.26 8.09 -4.18
CA ARG A 46 6.83 9.04 -5.14
C ARG A 46 8.36 8.95 -5.17
N GLU A 47 9.01 9.01 -4.01
CA GLU A 47 10.48 8.91 -3.91
C GLU A 47 11.01 7.58 -4.44
N ALA A 48 10.28 6.48 -4.26
CA ALA A 48 10.66 5.17 -4.80
C ALA A 48 10.59 5.16 -6.34
N LEU A 49 9.54 5.73 -6.92
CA LEU A 49 9.37 5.82 -8.37
C LEU A 49 10.36 6.80 -9.02
N GLU A 50 10.65 7.93 -8.38
CA GLU A 50 11.66 8.88 -8.84
C GLU A 50 13.05 8.20 -8.91
N ARG A 51 13.40 7.38 -7.91
CA ARG A 51 14.65 6.58 -7.92
C ARG A 51 14.68 5.52 -9.01
N GLN A 52 13.53 5.01 -9.44
CA GLN A 52 13.38 4.07 -10.54
C GLN A 52 13.38 4.76 -11.93
N GLY A 53 13.43 6.10 -11.98
CA GLY A 53 13.41 6.86 -13.23
C GLY A 53 12.04 6.90 -13.93
N VAL A 54 10.96 6.71 -13.17
CA VAL A 54 9.58 6.75 -13.68
C VAL A 54 9.21 8.19 -14.06
N ALA A 55 8.43 8.35 -15.12
CA ALA A 55 7.99 9.67 -15.60
C ALA A 55 7.04 10.34 -14.59
N GLU A 56 7.13 11.67 -14.45
CA GLU A 56 6.32 12.44 -13.49
C GLU A 56 4.80 12.24 -13.67
N THR A 57 4.31 12.10 -14.91
CA THR A 57 2.90 11.83 -15.20
C THR A 57 2.44 10.47 -14.69
N GLU A 58 3.32 9.48 -14.72
CA GLU A 58 3.04 8.13 -14.23
C GLU A 58 3.15 8.07 -12.71
N ILE A 59 4.10 8.80 -12.12
CA ILE A 59 4.17 9.01 -10.66
C ILE A 59 2.87 9.63 -10.14
N ALA A 60 2.39 10.71 -10.77
CA ALA A 60 1.15 11.35 -10.39
C ALA A 60 -0.03 10.37 -10.41
N ARG A 61 -0.17 9.60 -11.50
CA ARG A 61 -1.20 8.57 -11.64
C ARG A 61 -1.13 7.52 -10.51
N VAL A 62 0.05 6.97 -10.24
CA VAL A 62 0.22 5.92 -9.21
C VAL A 62 -0.04 6.46 -7.81
N THR A 63 0.44 7.67 -7.50
CA THR A 63 0.20 8.30 -6.19
C THR A 63 -1.27 8.62 -5.95
N GLU A 64 -2.01 9.06 -6.97
CA GLU A 64 -3.45 9.27 -6.90
C GLU A 64 -4.21 7.94 -6.67
N GLU A 65 -3.83 6.90 -7.40
CA GLU A 65 -4.43 5.57 -7.29
C GLU A 65 -4.22 4.95 -5.89
N ILE A 66 -2.99 5.00 -5.37
CA ILE A 66 -2.67 4.53 -4.02
C ILE A 66 -3.42 5.36 -2.98
N SER A 67 -3.51 6.68 -3.17
CA SER A 67 -4.26 7.54 -2.25
C SER A 67 -5.73 7.13 -2.21
N ALA A 68 -6.37 6.97 -3.37
CA ALA A 68 -7.76 6.53 -3.49
C ALA A 68 -7.98 5.14 -2.87
N PHE A 69 -7.04 4.22 -3.07
CA PHE A 69 -7.10 2.89 -2.43
C PHE A 69 -7.05 3.02 -0.90
N LEU A 70 -6.08 3.76 -0.37
CA LEU A 70 -5.84 3.94 1.06
C LEU A 70 -6.97 4.70 1.78
N THR A 71 -7.58 5.69 1.12
CA THR A 71 -8.74 6.43 1.64
C THR A 71 -10.04 5.63 1.54
N GLY A 72 -10.04 4.53 0.79
CA GLY A 72 -11.21 3.69 0.53
C GLY A 72 -12.14 4.23 -0.55
N GLU A 73 -11.70 5.22 -1.33
CA GLU A 73 -12.37 5.71 -2.54
C GLU A 73 -12.28 4.69 -3.68
N SER A 74 -11.23 3.86 -3.67
CA SER A 74 -11.07 2.67 -4.52
C SER A 74 -10.93 1.40 -3.68
N ASP A 75 -11.44 0.28 -4.19
CA ASP A 75 -11.23 -1.07 -3.66
C ASP A 75 -10.12 -1.83 -4.38
N ARG A 76 -9.51 -1.23 -5.41
CA ARG A 76 -8.53 -1.88 -6.28
C ARG A 76 -7.31 -1.00 -6.55
N LEU A 77 -6.17 -1.66 -6.63
CA LEU A 77 -4.97 -1.14 -7.28
C LEU A 77 -4.92 -1.73 -8.69
N SER A 78 -4.42 -0.95 -9.64
CA SER A 78 -4.18 -1.35 -11.00
C SER A 78 -3.07 -2.42 -11.02
N ALA A 79 -3.26 -3.42 -11.86
CA ALA A 79 -2.24 -4.44 -12.14
C ALA A 79 -1.20 -3.95 -13.16
N ASP A 80 -1.15 -2.64 -13.41
CA ASP A 80 -0.22 -2.06 -14.38
C ASP A 80 1.22 -2.27 -13.92
N ALA A 81 2.05 -2.74 -14.86
CA ALA A 81 3.47 -2.91 -14.64
C ALA A 81 4.15 -1.54 -14.61
N LEU A 82 4.78 -1.23 -13.47
CA LEU A 82 5.70 -0.12 -13.31
C LEU A 82 7.15 -0.59 -13.54
N PRO A 83 8.08 0.33 -13.84
CA PRO A 83 9.51 0.03 -13.85
C PRO A 83 9.98 -0.51 -12.49
N GLY A 84 10.03 -1.84 -12.33
CA GLY A 84 10.43 -2.50 -11.09
C GLY A 84 9.35 -3.35 -10.40
N GLY A 85 8.12 -3.44 -10.94
CA GLY A 85 7.11 -4.37 -10.41
C GLY A 85 5.67 -3.86 -10.56
N GLU A 86 4.77 -4.41 -9.75
CA GLU A 86 3.35 -4.03 -9.70
C GLU A 86 3.11 -2.93 -8.64
N VAL A 87 2.09 -2.08 -8.83
CA VAL A 87 1.69 -1.02 -7.87
C VAL A 87 1.48 -1.57 -6.46
N ALA A 88 0.84 -2.75 -6.36
CA ALA A 88 0.60 -3.41 -5.08
C ALA A 88 1.89 -3.84 -4.37
N ALA A 89 2.88 -4.34 -5.12
CA ALA A 89 4.19 -4.70 -4.58
C ALA A 89 4.96 -3.46 -4.11
N LEU A 90 4.96 -2.39 -4.90
CA LEU A 90 5.56 -1.12 -4.51
C LEU A 90 4.94 -0.57 -3.22
N LEU A 91 3.60 -0.54 -3.14
CA LEU A 91 2.89 -0.09 -1.94
C LEU A 91 3.30 -0.96 -0.75
N TRP A 92 3.38 -2.28 -0.92
CA TRP A 92 3.81 -3.16 0.14
C TRP A 92 5.22 -2.84 0.65
N ASP A 93 6.19 -2.70 -0.24
CA ASP A 93 7.58 -2.38 0.11
C ASP A 93 7.67 -1.04 0.88
N VAL A 94 6.89 -0.04 0.45
CA VAL A 94 6.80 1.24 1.15
C VAL A 94 6.23 1.05 2.55
N LEU A 95 5.10 0.36 2.69
CA LEU A 95 4.48 0.10 3.98
C LEU A 95 5.45 -0.66 4.91
N ALA A 96 6.14 -1.67 4.39
CA ALA A 96 7.14 -2.45 5.11
C ALA A 96 8.33 -1.62 5.59
N SER A 97 8.81 -0.68 4.76
CA SER A 97 9.87 0.25 5.17
C SER A 97 9.44 1.12 6.37
N LYS A 98 8.15 1.48 6.43
CA LYS A 98 7.56 2.36 7.44
C LYS A 98 7.00 1.64 8.67
N SER A 99 6.92 0.32 8.68
CA SER A 99 6.28 -0.45 9.77
C SER A 99 6.95 -0.28 11.13
N HIS A 100 8.21 0.12 11.13
CA HIS A 100 9.01 0.40 12.31
C HIS A 100 8.69 1.78 12.93
N GLU A 101 8.00 2.65 12.20
CA GLU A 101 7.69 4.00 12.65
C GLU A 101 6.51 3.98 13.65
N PRO A 102 6.63 4.66 14.82
CA PRO A 102 5.58 4.67 15.83
C PRO A 102 4.30 5.38 15.36
N ALA A 103 4.40 6.30 14.40
CA ALA A 103 3.23 6.92 13.76
C ALA A 103 2.48 5.92 12.88
N PHE A 104 3.20 5.11 12.11
CA PHE A 104 2.64 4.05 11.29
C PHE A 104 1.86 3.02 12.13
N ALA A 105 2.49 2.50 13.20
CA ALA A 105 1.88 1.50 14.06
C ALA A 105 0.57 1.97 14.70
N ARG A 106 0.43 3.27 15.00
CA ARG A 106 -0.81 3.86 15.53
C ARG A 106 -1.95 3.92 14.51
N VAL A 107 -1.67 3.86 13.21
CA VAL A 107 -2.66 3.92 12.13
C VAL A 107 -2.96 2.52 11.59
N PHE A 108 -1.92 1.81 11.16
CA PHE A 108 -2.03 0.53 10.45
C PHE A 108 -1.92 -0.69 11.37
N GLY A 109 -1.41 -0.51 12.59
CA GLY A 109 -1.02 -1.63 13.44
C GLY A 109 0.19 -2.38 12.89
N PRO A 110 0.47 -3.59 13.39
CA PRO A 110 1.51 -4.44 12.81
C PRO A 110 1.13 -4.79 11.37
N LEU A 111 2.11 -4.71 10.48
CA LEU A 111 1.95 -5.28 9.15
C LEU A 111 1.81 -6.79 9.26
N PRO A 112 0.88 -7.40 8.52
CA PRO A 112 0.86 -8.83 8.37
C PRO A 112 2.07 -9.30 7.55
N GLU A 113 2.41 -10.58 7.68
CA GLU A 113 3.52 -11.21 6.96
C GLU A 113 3.30 -11.19 5.43
N HIS A 114 4.34 -10.85 4.67
CA HIS A 114 4.26 -10.76 3.21
C HIS A 114 3.96 -12.15 2.62
N PRO A 115 2.92 -12.31 1.78
CA PRO A 115 2.64 -13.57 1.12
C PRO A 115 3.68 -13.75 0.01
N HIS A 116 4.74 -14.48 0.35
CA HIS A 116 5.87 -14.90 -0.48
C HIS A 116 7.01 -13.87 -0.70
N ALA A 117 7.90 -13.79 0.30
CA ALA A 117 9.34 -13.84 0.03
C ALA A 117 9.81 -15.30 0.24
N GLY A 118 9.39 -16.18 -0.65
CA GLY A 118 9.65 -17.62 -0.57
C GLY A 118 10.36 -18.13 -1.82
N THR A 119 11.51 -17.54 -2.16
CA THR A 119 12.43 -18.12 -3.15
C THR A 119 13.85 -18.12 -2.58
N GLY A 120 14.16 -19.23 -1.90
CA GLY A 120 15.46 -19.90 -1.81
C GLY A 120 16.72 -19.12 -1.42
N GLU A 121 17.28 -19.44 -0.24
CA GLU A 121 18.68 -19.85 -0.01
C GLU A 121 18.62 -20.79 1.24
N GLY A 122 19.04 -22.05 1.21
CA GLY A 122 20.43 -22.51 1.11
C GLY A 122 20.94 -22.87 2.51
N GLY A 123 20.95 -24.17 2.86
CA GLY A 123 21.49 -24.70 4.12
C GLY A 123 21.06 -26.13 4.41
#